data_AF-A0A8S2U338-F1
#
_entry.id   AF-A0A8S2U338-F1
#
_cell.length_a   1.000
_cell.length_b   1.000
_cell.length_c   1.000
_cell.angle_alpha   90.00
_cell.angle_beta   90.00
_cell.angle_gamma   90.00
#
_symmetry.space_group_name_H-M   'P 1'
#
loop_
_entity.id
_entity.type
_entity.pdbx_description
1 polymer ?
#
loop_
_entity_poly.entity_id
_entity_poly.type
_entity_poly.pdbx_seq_one_letter_code
_entity_poly.pdbx_strand_id
1 'polypeptide(L)'
;MIFIKRSVIIASDLDLVRKMKFFNDEKQFKKTLQLFDKHKEQNIETCSNSIIIQALKACTQLRDLKRGSLIHRLISSQIKN
;
A
#
# COMPACT_ATOMS: atom_id res chain seq x y z
N MET A 1 -20.04 3.22 -16.94
CA MET A 1 -19.87 3.28 -15.47
C MET A 1 -18.45 2.89 -14.99
N ILE A 2 -17.40 3.05 -15.81
CA ILE A 2 -16.01 2.64 -15.47
C ILE A 2 -15.19 3.86 -15.01
N PHE A 3 -15.37 5.01 -15.66
CA PHE A 3 -14.65 6.25 -15.35
C PHE A 3 -14.92 6.77 -13.93
N ILE A 4 -16.18 6.74 -13.48
CA ILE A 4 -16.54 7.22 -12.13
C ILE A 4 -15.89 6.35 -11.04
N LYS A 5 -15.91 5.02 -11.19
CA LYS A 5 -15.22 4.11 -10.25
C LYS A 5 -13.73 4.40 -10.21
N ARG A 6 -13.07 4.56 -11.37
CA ARG A 6 -11.62 4.82 -11.45
C ARG A 6 -11.23 6.15 -10.79
N SER A 7 -12.01 7.22 -11.01
CA SER A 7 -11.77 8.52 -10.37
C SER A 7 -11.95 8.49 -8.84
N VAL A 8 -12.97 7.77 -8.34
CA VAL A 8 -13.19 7.58 -6.90
C VAL A 8 -12.07 6.75 -6.27
N ILE A 9 -11.59 5.71 -6.96
CA ILE A 9 -10.44 4.89 -6.54
C ILE A 9 -9.18 5.76 -6.44
N ILE A 10 -8.88 6.59 -7.44
CA ILE A 10 -7.70 7.48 -7.45
C ILE A 10 -7.69 8.46 -6.27
N ALA A 11 -8.85 9.05 -5.93
CA ALA A 11 -8.95 9.95 -4.78
C ALA A 11 -8.73 9.20 -3.45
N SER A 12 -9.29 8.00 -3.32
CA SER A 12 -9.12 7.17 -2.11
C SER A 12 -7.69 6.69 -1.92
N ASP A 13 -6.97 6.40 -3.02
CA ASP A 13 -5.57 5.98 -2.99
C ASP A 13 -4.65 7.12 -2.56
N LEU A 14 -4.92 8.36 -3.00
CA LEU A 14 -4.13 9.52 -2.62
C LEU A 14 -4.23 9.82 -1.11
N ASP A 15 -5.45 9.79 -0.56
CA ASP A 15 -5.66 10.00 0.87
C ASP A 15 -5.06 8.87 1.71
N LEU A 16 -5.15 7.64 1.22
CA LEU A 16 -4.49 6.49 1.82
C LEU A 16 -2.96 6.66 1.85
N VAL A 17 -2.33 7.03 0.74
CA VAL A 17 -0.88 7.24 0.66
C VAL A 17 -0.45 8.33 1.64
N ARG A 18 -1.18 9.45 1.71
CA ARG A 18 -0.90 10.54 2.67
C ARG A 18 -0.96 10.04 4.10
N LYS A 19 -1.99 9.26 4.45
CA LYS A 19 -2.16 8.73 5.80
C LYS A 19 -1.10 7.68 6.17
N MET A 20 -0.74 6.80 5.23
CA MET A 20 0.36 5.85 5.39
C MET A 20 1.71 6.57 5.54
N LYS A 21 1.93 7.66 4.79
CA LYS A 21 3.10 8.51 4.95
C LYS A 21 3.14 9.16 6.32
N PHE A 22 2.05 9.77 6.77
CA PHE A 22 1.95 10.33 8.11
C PHE A 22 2.29 9.29 9.18
N PHE A 23 1.71 8.09 9.15
CA PHE A 23 2.04 7.05 10.13
C PHE A 23 3.51 6.60 10.09
N ASN A 24 4.12 6.50 8.91
CA ASN A 24 5.55 6.19 8.80
C ASN A 24 6.43 7.29 9.39
N ASP A 25 6.12 8.55 9.09
CA ASP A 25 6.86 9.71 9.59
C ASP A 25 6.75 9.79 11.13
N GLU A 26 5.59 9.42 11.69
CA GLU A 26 5.34 9.29 13.13
C GLU A 26 5.84 7.96 13.76
N LYS A 27 6.60 7.14 13.02
CA LYS A 27 7.10 5.83 13.45
C LYS A 27 6.02 4.79 13.84
N GLN A 28 4.77 5.02 13.44
CA GLN A 28 3.63 4.14 13.68
C GLN A 28 3.54 3.03 12.62
N PHE A 29 4.65 2.31 12.40
CA PHE A 29 4.81 1.35 11.30
C PHE A 29 3.75 0.23 11.29
N LYS A 30 3.34 -0.25 12.47
CA LYS A 30 2.26 -1.25 12.58
C LYS A 30 0.94 -0.71 12.06
N LYS A 31 0.62 0.57 12.31
CA LYS A 31 -0.60 1.20 11.79
C LYS A 31 -0.53 1.42 10.28
N THR A 32 0.66 1.75 9.75
CA THR A 32 0.88 1.77 8.30
C THR A 32 0.51 0.43 7.67
N LEU A 33 0.98 -0.68 8.24
CA LEU A 33 0.71 -2.03 7.74
C LEU A 33 -0.76 -2.46 7.92
N GLN A 34 -1.40 -2.11 9.04
CA GLN A 34 -2.85 -2.35 9.22
C GLN A 34 -3.69 -1.61 8.17
N LEU A 35 -3.33 -0.38 7.87
CA LEU A 35 -4.03 0.42 6.87
C LEU A 35 -3.83 -0.13 5.46
N PHE A 36 -2.62 -0.61 5.16
CA PHE A 36 -2.32 -1.34 3.92
C PHE A 36 -3.16 -2.62 3.78
N ASP A 37 -3.23 -3.46 4.81
CA ASP A 37 -3.99 -4.71 4.77
C ASP A 37 -5.48 -4.46 4.50
N LYS A 38 -6.07 -3.50 5.22
CA LYS A 38 -7.47 -3.11 5.03
C LYS A 38 -7.74 -2.67 3.59
N HIS A 39 -6.83 -1.90 3.00
CA HIS A 39 -6.97 -1.47 1.61
C HIS A 39 -6.83 -2.66 0.63
N LYS A 40 -5.87 -3.56 0.87
CA LYS A 40 -5.64 -4.76 0.05
C LYS A 40 -6.83 -5.70 0.06
N GLU A 41 -7.50 -5.86 1.21
CA GLU A 41 -8.73 -6.67 1.33
C GLU A 41 -9.89 -6.08 0.53
N GLN A 42 -9.98 -4.75 0.46
CA GLN A 42 -11.04 -4.04 -0.27
C GLN A 42 -10.77 -3.92 -1.77
N ASN A 43 -9.51 -3.93 -2.20
CA ASN A 43 -9.09 -3.69 -3.58
C ASN A 43 -7.99 -4.68 -3.99
N ILE A 44 -8.39 -5.96 -4.14
CA ILE A 44 -7.49 -7.10 -4.36
C ILE A 44 -6.55 -6.91 -5.57
N GLU A 45 -6.95 -6.13 -6.58
CA GLU A 45 -6.23 -6.02 -7.86
C GLU A 45 -5.36 -4.77 -8.04
N THR A 46 -5.52 -3.70 -7.26
CA THR A 46 -4.86 -2.42 -7.57
C THR A 46 -4.38 -1.65 -6.34
N CYS A 47 -3.23 -2.04 -5.79
CA CYS A 47 -2.43 -1.12 -4.98
C CYS A 47 -1.50 -0.33 -5.90
N SER A 48 -1.51 1.00 -5.80
CA SER A 48 -0.53 1.84 -6.49
C SER A 48 0.89 1.61 -5.93
N ASN A 49 1.92 1.85 -6.76
CA ASN A 49 3.32 1.73 -6.33
C ASN A 49 3.63 2.56 -5.08
N SER A 50 3.02 3.74 -4.93
CA SER A 50 3.19 4.59 -3.75
C SER A 50 2.69 3.92 -2.47
N ILE A 51 1.53 3.25 -2.51
CA ILE A 51 0.99 2.49 -1.37
C ILE A 51 1.97 1.37 -0.99
N ILE A 52 2.44 0.62 -1.99
CA ILE A 52 3.36 -0.50 -1.78
C ILE A 52 4.68 -0.02 -1.17
N ILE A 53 5.26 1.08 -1.68
CA ILE A 53 6.50 1.67 -1.14
C ILE A 53 6.33 2.06 0.32
N GLN A 54 5.20 2.64 0.70
CA GLN A 54 4.96 3.03 2.09
C GLN A 54 4.82 1.80 3.01
N ALA A 55 4.21 0.71 2.54
CA ALA A 55 4.16 -0.55 3.28
C ALA A 55 5.56 -1.20 3.41
N LEU A 56 6.37 -1.19 2.34
CA LEU A 56 7.74 -1.72 2.36
C LEU A 56 8.63 -0.94 3.34
N LYS A 57 8.53 0.39 3.39
CA LYS A 57 9.24 1.20 4.39
C LYS A 57 8.90 0.77 5.82
N ALA A 58 7.62 0.53 6.11
CA ALA A 58 7.20 0.05 7.43
C ALA A 58 7.77 -1.34 7.75
N CYS A 59 7.79 -2.28 6.78
CA CYS A 59 8.42 -3.59 6.94
C CYS A 59 9.92 -3.47 7.26
N THR A 60 10.65 -2.59 6.56
CA THR A 60 12.08 -2.36 6.83
C THR A 60 12.31 -1.87 8.26
N GLN A 61 11.50 -0.91 8.72
CA GLN A 61 11.62 -0.37 10.09
C GLN A 61 11.25 -1.39 11.17
N LEU A 62 10.30 -2.29 10.89
CA LEU A 62 9.92 -3.39 11.78
C LEU A 62 10.84 -4.62 11.67
N ARG A 63 11.81 -4.61 10.74
CA ARG A 63 12.67 -5.77 10.41
C ARG A 63 11.87 -7.01 10.00
N ASP A 64 10.70 -6.82 9.41
CA ASP A 64 9.81 -7.91 8.96
C ASP A 64 10.12 -8.26 7.49
N LEU A 65 11.24 -8.96 7.30
CA LEU A 65 11.73 -9.34 5.97
C LEU A 65 10.74 -10.25 5.24
N LYS A 66 10.13 -11.21 5.95
CA LYS A 66 9.18 -12.18 5.39
C LYS A 66 8.01 -11.45 4.74
N ARG A 67 7.43 -10.48 5.46
CA ARG A 67 6.32 -9.67 4.94
C ARG A 67 6.76 -8.71 3.85
N GLY A 68 7.93 -8.08 3.99
CA GLY A 68 8.51 -7.23 2.95
C GLY A 68 8.65 -7.95 1.61
N SER A 69 9.16 -9.18 1.61
CA SER A 69 9.28 -10.01 0.39
C SER A 69 7.93 -10.39 -0.21
N LEU A 70 6.92 -10.68 0.61
CA LEU A 70 5.55 -10.96 0.14
C LEU A 70 4.96 -9.74 -0.59
N ILE A 71 5.11 -8.56 0.01
CA ILE A 71 4.60 -7.29 -0.56
C ILE A 71 5.39 -6.91 -1.82
N HIS A 72 6.71 -7.08 -1.82
CA HIS A 72 7.55 -6.74 -2.98
C HIS A 72 7.17 -7.53 -4.24
N ARG A 73 6.75 -8.80 -4.08
CA ARG A 73 6.28 -9.62 -5.21
C ARG A 73 5.05 -9.04 -5.92
N LEU A 74 4.22 -8.23 -5.25
CA LEU A 74 3.09 -7.57 -5.88
C LEU A 74 3.54 -6.62 -7.01
N ILE A 75 4.70 -5.97 -6.86
CA ILE A 75 5.29 -5.12 -7.90
C ILE A 75 5.82 -5.99 -9.04
N SER A 76 6.56 -7.05 -8.72
CA SER A 76 7.14 -7.94 -9.74
C SER A 76 6.08 -8.62 -10.61
N SER A 77 4.90 -8.89 -10.06
CA SER A 77 3.76 -9.42 -10.81
C SER A 77 3.11 -8.39 -11.74
N GLN A 78 3.21 -7.08 -11.44
CA GLN A 78 2.66 -6.02 -12.29
C GLN A 78 3.53 -5.72 -13.53
N ILE A 79 4.80 -6.11 -13.54
CA ILE A 79 5.74 -5.87 -14.66
C ILE A 79 5.64 -6.96 -15.75
N LYS A 80 5.02 -8.12 -15.44
CA LYS A 80 4.96 -9.27 -16.36
C LYS A 80 3.74 -9.29 -17.30
N ASN A 81 2.88 -8.28 -17.27
CA ASN A 81 1.70 -8.16 -18.12
C ASN A 81 1.81 -6.97 -19.08
#